data_AF-B4W138-F1
#
_entry.id   AF-B4W138-F1
#
_cell.length_a   1.000
_cell.length_b   1.000
_cell.length_c   1.000
_cell.angle_alpha   90.00
_cell.angle_beta   90.00
_cell.angle_gamma   90.00
#
_symmetry.space_group_name_H-M   'P 1'
#
loop_
_entity.id
_entity.type
_entity.pdbx_description
1 polymer ?
#
loop_
_entity_poly.entity_id
_entity_poly.type
_entity_poly.pdbx_seq_one_letter_code
_entity_poly.pdbx_strand_id
1 'polypeptide(L)'
;MKLKQLISLGLITATSVTVTILAAPPAQAMHIMEGFLPVTWAIFWWILFLPFFWLGLRSLNQITKDYPELKLLLALAGAFTFVLSALKIPSVTGSSSHPTGTGLGAVLFSPLIMTVLGSFVLLFQALLLAHGGLTTLGANAFSMAVVGPIVAYGLYGLVLQVSGRQTVALFLAAAVANLITYVVTSLQLALAFPAPEGGILSSFIKFAGIFAITQIPLAISEGLLTVLVWNWLVTYSQEQLQVLQQIKPKSL
;
A
#
# COMPACT_ATOMS: atom_id res chain seq x y z
N MET A 1 19.59 -45.23 -28.61
CA MET A 1 18.62 -44.21 -28.15
C MET A 1 18.21 -43.40 -29.37
N LYS A 2 16.92 -43.38 -29.72
CA LYS A 2 16.47 -43.05 -31.08
C LYS A 2 16.54 -41.53 -31.28
N LEU A 3 17.06 -41.06 -32.42
CA LEU A 3 17.20 -39.64 -32.80
C LEU A 3 15.99 -38.76 -32.44
N LYS A 4 14.77 -39.32 -32.52
CA LYS A 4 13.52 -38.68 -32.08
C LYS A 4 13.52 -38.24 -30.60
N GLN A 5 14.14 -39.01 -29.70
CA GLN A 5 14.27 -38.70 -28.27
C GLN A 5 15.21 -37.52 -28.01
N LEU A 6 16.29 -37.40 -28.80
CA LEU A 6 17.23 -36.26 -28.71
C LEU A 6 16.56 -34.97 -29.21
N ILE A 7 15.81 -35.06 -30.31
CA ILE A 7 15.04 -33.93 -30.85
C ILE A 7 13.95 -33.49 -29.85
N SER A 8 13.23 -34.44 -29.23
CA SER A 8 12.21 -34.10 -28.24
C SER A 8 12.81 -33.45 -26.98
N LEU A 9 13.98 -33.91 -26.52
CA LEU A 9 14.66 -33.32 -25.37
C LEU A 9 15.15 -31.91 -25.67
N GLY A 10 15.69 -31.69 -26.88
CA GLY A 10 16.08 -30.37 -27.37
C GLY A 10 14.90 -29.41 -27.48
N LEU A 11 13.74 -29.90 -27.94
CA LEU A 11 12.53 -29.09 -28.00
C LEU A 11 11.99 -28.73 -26.60
N ILE A 12 11.97 -29.68 -25.67
CA ILE A 12 11.50 -29.45 -24.29
C ILE A 12 12.41 -28.47 -23.56
N THR A 13 13.73 -28.59 -23.74
CA THR A 13 14.69 -27.65 -23.13
C THR A 13 14.58 -26.27 -23.75
N ALA A 14 14.48 -26.17 -25.08
CA ALA A 14 14.26 -24.90 -25.77
C ALA A 14 12.95 -24.25 -25.33
N THR A 15 11.83 -24.96 -25.30
CA THR A 15 10.55 -24.41 -24.84
C THR A 15 10.58 -24.04 -23.36
N SER A 16 11.22 -24.84 -22.50
CA SER A 16 11.35 -24.51 -21.07
C SER A 16 12.19 -23.24 -20.87
N VAL A 17 13.32 -23.11 -21.57
CA VAL A 17 14.17 -21.91 -21.53
C VAL A 17 13.40 -20.70 -22.07
N THR A 18 12.68 -20.87 -23.18
CA THR A 18 11.87 -19.80 -23.78
C THR A 18 10.76 -19.37 -22.83
N VAL A 19 10.08 -20.30 -22.16
CA VAL A 19 9.06 -20.02 -21.12
C VAL A 19 9.68 -19.32 -19.92
N THR A 20 10.90 -19.67 -19.48
CA THR A 20 11.56 -18.97 -18.37
C THR A 20 12.06 -17.57 -18.74
N ILE A 21 12.40 -17.32 -20.01
CA ILE A 21 12.85 -16.00 -20.49
C ILE A 21 11.65 -15.09 -20.81
N LEU A 22 10.55 -15.65 -21.34
CA LEU A 22 9.30 -14.93 -21.61
C LEU A 22 8.33 -14.90 -20.44
N ALA A 23 8.59 -15.65 -19.36
CA ALA A 23 7.91 -15.46 -18.09
C ALA A 23 8.20 -14.03 -17.67
N ALA A 24 7.17 -13.18 -17.75
CA ALA A 24 7.24 -11.83 -17.21
C ALA A 24 7.80 -11.95 -15.78
N PRO A 25 8.79 -11.13 -15.40
CA PRO A 25 9.23 -11.10 -14.02
C PRO A 25 7.98 -10.97 -13.15
N PRO A 26 7.88 -11.70 -12.01
CA PRO A 26 6.75 -11.57 -11.13
C PRO A 26 6.57 -10.07 -10.90
N ALA A 27 5.38 -9.56 -11.23
CA ALA A 27 5.06 -8.16 -11.05
C ALA A 27 5.59 -7.76 -9.68
N GLN A 28 6.45 -6.73 -9.64
CA GLN A 28 7.06 -6.24 -8.40
C GLN A 28 5.91 -5.67 -7.54
N ALA A 29 5.18 -6.58 -6.91
CA ALA A 29 3.94 -6.33 -6.23
C ALA A 29 4.31 -5.84 -4.84
N MET A 30 3.80 -4.65 -4.53
CA MET A 30 3.85 -4.05 -3.21
C MET A 30 3.15 -4.94 -2.15
N HIS A 31 2.18 -5.77 -2.58
CA HIS A 31 1.38 -6.62 -1.71
C HIS A 31 1.95 -8.03 -1.63
N ILE A 32 1.98 -8.59 -0.43
CA ILE A 32 2.31 -10.00 -0.21
C ILE A 32 1.23 -10.85 -0.87
N MET A 33 1.64 -11.71 -1.80
CA MET A 33 0.73 -12.54 -2.60
C MET A 33 0.02 -13.61 -1.77
N GLU A 34 -1.16 -14.04 -2.24
CA GLU A 34 -1.92 -15.13 -1.64
C GLU A 34 -1.07 -16.39 -1.42
N GLY A 35 -1.19 -17.00 -0.24
CA GLY A 35 -0.46 -18.23 0.09
C GLY A 35 1.05 -18.07 0.28
N PHE A 36 1.60 -16.86 0.18
CA PHE A 36 3.04 -16.65 0.38
C PHE A 36 3.45 -16.83 1.84
N LEU A 37 2.66 -16.31 2.80
CA LEU A 37 3.00 -16.42 4.22
C LEU A 37 2.62 -17.80 4.77
N PRO A 38 3.47 -18.40 5.63
CA PRO A 38 3.05 -19.53 6.45
C PRO A 38 1.80 -19.19 7.27
N VAL A 39 0.93 -20.16 7.49
CA VAL A 39 -0.37 -19.98 8.18
C VAL A 39 -0.20 -19.29 9.54
N THR A 40 0.84 -19.62 10.30
CA THR A 40 1.14 -19.01 11.59
C THR A 40 1.37 -17.50 11.48
N TRP A 41 2.15 -17.06 10.49
CA TRP A 41 2.41 -15.65 10.22
C TRP A 41 1.18 -14.93 9.67
N ALA A 42 0.41 -15.58 8.80
CA ALA A 42 -0.86 -15.03 8.31
C ALA A 42 -1.82 -14.72 9.47
N ILE A 43 -2.02 -15.68 10.38
CA ILE A 43 -2.87 -15.50 11.58
C ILE A 43 -2.31 -14.40 12.49
N PHE A 44 -1.00 -14.38 12.73
CA PHE A 44 -0.35 -13.37 13.56
C PHE A 44 -0.64 -11.94 13.06
N TRP A 45 -0.50 -11.70 11.76
CA TRP A 45 -0.76 -10.37 11.20
C TRP A 45 -2.23 -9.99 11.21
N TRP A 46 -3.14 -10.95 11.04
CA TRP A 46 -4.57 -10.72 11.26
C TRP A 46 -4.87 -10.30 12.70
N ILE A 47 -4.30 -10.99 13.69
CA ILE A 47 -4.47 -10.65 15.11
C ILE A 47 -3.97 -9.24 15.40
N LEU A 48 -2.83 -8.84 14.83
CA LEU A 48 -2.31 -7.48 15.01
C LEU A 48 -3.15 -6.41 14.31
N PHE A 49 -3.70 -6.73 13.15
CA PHE A 49 -4.48 -5.77 12.34
C PHE A 49 -5.89 -5.53 12.89
N LEU A 50 -6.59 -6.57 13.36
CA LEU A 50 -8.00 -6.51 13.76
C LEU A 50 -8.35 -5.44 14.81
N PRO A 51 -7.54 -5.19 15.86
CA PRO A 51 -7.80 -4.12 16.82
C PRO A 51 -7.88 -2.74 16.17
N PHE A 52 -6.98 -2.43 15.23
CA PHE A 52 -6.97 -1.16 14.52
C PHE A 52 -8.18 -1.03 13.60
N PHE A 53 -8.51 -2.10 12.87
CA PHE A 53 -9.72 -2.13 12.03
C PHE A 53 -10.99 -1.93 12.85
N TRP A 54 -11.09 -2.56 14.02
CA TRP A 54 -12.24 -2.40 14.91
C TRP A 54 -12.37 -0.96 15.44
N LEU A 55 -11.26 -0.34 15.85
CA LEU A 55 -11.24 1.07 16.23
C LEU A 55 -11.63 1.99 15.06
N GLY A 56 -11.15 1.65 13.85
CA GLY A 56 -11.53 2.33 12.62
C GLY A 56 -13.02 2.24 12.33
N LEU A 57 -13.62 1.05 12.45
CA LEU A 57 -15.06 0.85 12.29
C LEU A 57 -15.87 1.64 13.30
N ARG A 58 -15.42 1.70 14.56
CA ARG A 58 -16.07 2.50 15.60
C ARG A 58 -16.00 4.00 15.27
N SER A 59 -14.84 4.49 14.87
CA SER A 59 -14.64 5.88 14.46
C SER A 59 -15.50 6.24 13.24
N LEU A 60 -15.52 5.36 12.23
CA LEU A 60 -16.32 5.53 11.02
C LEU A 60 -17.82 5.55 11.33
N ASN A 61 -18.30 4.64 12.17
CA ASN A 61 -19.70 4.61 12.59
C ASN A 61 -20.10 5.84 13.40
N GLN A 62 -19.19 6.39 14.21
CA GLN A 62 -19.48 7.60 14.97
C GLN A 62 -19.58 8.82 14.05
N ILE A 63 -18.57 9.04 13.21
CA ILE A 63 -18.51 10.19 12.28
C ILE A 63 -19.69 10.18 11.31
N THR A 64 -20.10 9.01 10.82
CA THR A 64 -21.23 8.89 9.90
C THR A 64 -22.60 8.95 10.59
N LYS A 65 -22.66 8.86 11.92
CA LYS A 65 -23.87 9.18 12.70
C LYS A 65 -23.96 10.67 12.97
N ASP A 66 -22.84 11.30 13.31
CA ASP A 66 -22.76 12.73 13.61
C ASP A 66 -22.97 13.57 12.33
N TYR A 67 -22.46 13.08 11.19
CA TYR A 67 -22.54 13.72 9.87
C TYR A 67 -22.94 12.72 8.77
N PRO A 68 -24.24 12.44 8.61
CA PRO A 68 -24.74 11.45 7.64
C PRO A 68 -24.31 11.69 6.18
N GLU A 69 -24.15 12.95 5.79
CA GLU A 69 -23.69 13.40 4.47
C GLU A 69 -22.29 12.90 4.12
N LEU A 70 -21.45 12.61 5.13
CA LEU A 70 -20.11 12.08 4.92
C LEU A 70 -20.11 10.64 4.42
N LYS A 71 -21.18 9.87 4.62
CA LYS A 71 -21.25 8.47 4.15
C LYS A 71 -20.98 8.36 2.66
N LEU A 72 -21.61 9.23 1.88
CA LEU A 72 -21.46 9.22 0.42
C LEU A 72 -20.05 9.65 0.01
N LEU A 73 -19.49 10.68 0.65
CA LEU A 73 -18.14 11.17 0.41
C LEU A 73 -17.08 10.10 0.74
N LEU A 74 -17.22 9.40 1.86
CA LEU A 74 -16.31 8.34 2.28
C LEU A 74 -16.37 7.13 1.34
N ALA A 75 -17.57 6.75 0.90
CA ALA A 75 -17.75 5.68 -0.09
C ALA A 75 -17.12 6.05 -1.44
N LEU A 76 -17.36 7.28 -1.93
CA LEU A 76 -16.73 7.81 -3.14
C LEU A 76 -15.21 7.87 -3.02
N ALA A 77 -14.69 8.31 -1.86
CA ALA A 77 -13.25 8.36 -1.61
C ALA A 77 -12.62 6.97 -1.62
N GLY A 78 -13.26 5.98 -0.99
CA GLY A 78 -12.80 4.59 -1.03
C GLY A 78 -12.81 4.02 -2.46
N ALA A 79 -13.90 4.23 -3.21
CA ALA A 79 -14.02 3.80 -4.60
C ALA A 79 -12.99 4.49 -5.50
N PHE A 80 -12.79 5.79 -5.35
CA PHE A 80 -11.80 6.56 -6.09
C PHE A 80 -10.38 6.09 -5.76
N THR A 81 -10.06 5.85 -4.48
CA THR A 81 -8.75 5.32 -4.06
C THR A 81 -8.50 3.95 -4.69
N PHE A 82 -9.52 3.07 -4.72
CA PHE A 82 -9.42 1.78 -5.40
C PHE A 82 -9.17 1.96 -6.91
N VAL A 83 -9.95 2.79 -7.60
CA VAL A 83 -9.77 3.05 -9.03
C VAL A 83 -8.39 3.64 -9.33
N LEU A 84 -7.95 4.62 -8.54
CA LEU A 84 -6.63 5.23 -8.67
C LEU A 84 -5.52 4.19 -8.49
N SER A 85 -5.67 3.28 -7.52
CA SER A 85 -4.75 2.16 -7.31
C SER A 85 -4.79 1.11 -8.42
N ALA A 86 -5.83 1.10 -9.27
CA ALA A 86 -5.92 0.23 -10.44
C ALA A 86 -5.30 0.85 -11.69
N LEU A 87 -5.07 2.17 -11.70
CA LEU A 87 -4.41 2.86 -12.82
C LEU A 87 -2.90 2.55 -12.80
N LYS A 88 -2.41 1.91 -13.85
CA LYS A 88 -0.99 1.63 -14.04
C LYS A 88 -0.28 2.93 -14.41
N ILE A 89 0.52 3.45 -13.48
CA ILE A 89 1.42 4.57 -13.77
C ILE A 89 2.76 3.97 -14.22
N PRO A 90 3.32 4.39 -15.37
CA PRO A 90 4.63 3.94 -15.79
C PRO A 90 5.67 4.35 -14.74
N SER A 91 6.33 3.37 -14.13
CA SER A 91 7.43 3.65 -13.21
C SER A 91 8.71 3.96 -13.98
N VAL A 92 9.59 4.73 -13.34
CA VAL A 92 10.91 5.13 -13.88
C VAL A 92 11.79 3.93 -14.25
N THR A 93 11.48 2.73 -13.73
CA THR A 93 12.25 1.50 -13.95
C THR A 93 11.52 0.46 -14.82
N GLY A 94 10.44 0.82 -15.52
CA GLY A 94 9.73 -0.11 -16.42
C GLY A 94 8.80 -1.13 -15.74
N SER A 95 8.58 -1.02 -14.43
CA SER A 95 7.53 -1.78 -13.72
C SER A 95 6.17 -1.10 -13.83
N SER A 96 5.08 -1.89 -13.76
CA SER A 96 3.73 -1.34 -13.53
C SER A 96 3.57 -1.05 -12.04
N SER A 97 3.53 0.23 -11.68
CA SER A 97 3.29 0.67 -10.31
C SER A 97 1.90 1.28 -10.19
N HIS A 98 1.35 1.26 -8.99
CA HIS A 98 0.12 1.97 -8.65
C HIS A 98 0.34 2.88 -7.44
N PRO A 99 -0.32 4.05 -7.41
CA PRO A 99 -0.30 4.90 -6.24
C PRO A 99 -1.11 4.25 -5.11
N THR A 100 -0.53 4.19 -3.91
CA THR A 100 -1.19 3.55 -2.76
C THR A 100 -2.22 4.46 -2.10
N GLY A 101 -2.09 5.78 -2.28
CA GLY A 101 -3.02 6.80 -1.75
C GLY A 101 -3.01 6.94 -0.23
N THR A 102 -2.07 6.28 0.46
CA THR A 102 -2.02 6.17 1.93
C THR A 102 -1.76 7.53 2.58
N GLY A 103 -0.84 8.32 2.01
CA GLY A 103 -0.49 9.64 2.49
C GLY A 103 -1.65 10.63 2.40
N LEU A 104 -2.20 10.80 1.20
CA LEU A 104 -3.31 11.72 0.95
C LEU A 104 -4.56 11.31 1.74
N GLY A 105 -4.89 10.01 1.75
CA GLY A 105 -6.03 9.48 2.49
C GLY A 105 -5.93 9.72 3.98
N ALA A 106 -4.75 9.54 4.59
CA ALA A 106 -4.55 9.82 6.00
C ALA A 106 -4.73 11.30 6.36
N VAL A 107 -4.26 12.20 5.49
CA VAL A 107 -4.40 13.65 5.68
C VAL A 107 -5.86 14.11 5.52
N LEU A 108 -6.65 13.46 4.67
CA LEU A 108 -8.06 13.80 4.43
C LEU A 108 -9.01 13.15 5.45
N PHE A 109 -8.84 11.88 5.76
CA PHE A 109 -9.85 11.07 6.47
C PHE A 109 -9.44 10.62 7.87
N SER A 110 -8.22 10.91 8.33
CA SER A 110 -7.59 10.39 9.56
C SER A 110 -7.08 8.93 9.46
N PRO A 111 -6.07 8.55 10.26
CA PRO A 111 -5.52 7.19 10.26
C PRO A 111 -6.55 6.11 10.59
N LEU A 112 -7.46 6.36 11.54
CA LEU A 112 -8.43 5.35 11.97
C LEU A 112 -9.42 5.00 10.85
N ILE A 113 -9.96 6.00 10.14
CA ILE A 113 -10.85 5.74 9.01
C ILE A 113 -10.09 5.05 7.87
N MET A 114 -8.82 5.41 7.64
CA MET A 114 -7.98 4.75 6.64
C MET A 114 -7.73 3.28 6.92
N THR A 115 -7.77 2.83 8.18
CA THR A 115 -7.72 1.37 8.48
C THR A 115 -8.89 0.63 7.83
N VAL A 116 -10.06 1.26 7.71
CA VAL A 116 -11.26 0.64 7.11
C VAL A 116 -11.25 0.80 5.60
N LEU A 117 -11.05 2.04 5.11
CA LEU A 117 -11.04 2.32 3.68
C LEU A 117 -9.91 1.56 2.98
N GLY A 118 -8.71 1.57 3.55
CA GLY A 118 -7.55 0.84 3.02
C GLY A 118 -7.80 -0.67 2.96
N SER A 119 -8.46 -1.24 3.96
CA SER A 119 -8.80 -2.67 3.95
C SER A 119 -9.85 -3.03 2.89
N PHE A 120 -10.83 -2.17 2.63
CA PHE A 120 -11.75 -2.38 1.51
C PHE A 120 -11.03 -2.30 0.16
N VAL A 121 -10.13 -1.33 -0.01
CA VAL A 121 -9.30 -1.24 -1.22
C VAL A 121 -8.49 -2.52 -1.41
N LEU A 122 -7.78 -2.98 -0.37
CA LEU A 122 -6.98 -4.21 -0.41
C LEU A 122 -7.82 -5.46 -0.67
N LEU A 123 -9.02 -5.54 -0.10
CA LEU A 123 -9.95 -6.64 -0.34
C LEU A 123 -10.37 -6.68 -1.82
N PHE A 124 -10.73 -5.54 -2.39
CA PHE A 124 -11.08 -5.48 -3.81
C PHE A 124 -9.88 -5.72 -4.73
N GLN A 125 -8.68 -5.28 -4.35
CA GLN A 125 -7.46 -5.61 -5.09
C GLN A 125 -7.21 -7.12 -5.10
N ALA A 126 -7.39 -7.80 -3.97
CA ALA A 126 -7.25 -9.25 -3.88
C ALA A 126 -8.30 -9.99 -4.72
N LEU A 127 -9.57 -9.55 -4.65
CA LEU A 127 -10.70 -10.23 -5.31
C LEU A 127 -10.84 -9.92 -6.81
N LEU A 128 -10.63 -8.67 -7.22
CA LEU A 128 -10.92 -8.19 -8.58
C LEU A 128 -9.68 -8.07 -9.46
N LEU A 129 -8.53 -7.75 -8.87
CA LEU A 129 -7.28 -7.52 -9.60
C LEU A 129 -6.26 -8.65 -9.42
N ALA A 130 -6.62 -9.69 -8.65
CA ALA A 130 -5.71 -10.77 -8.25
C ALA A 130 -4.37 -10.22 -7.71
N HIS A 131 -4.45 -9.11 -6.96
CA HIS A 131 -3.29 -8.39 -6.45
C HIS A 131 -3.30 -8.41 -4.93
N GLY A 132 -2.29 -9.06 -4.34
CA GLY A 132 -2.26 -9.38 -2.91
C GLY A 132 -2.89 -10.74 -2.61
N GLY A 133 -3.62 -10.84 -1.50
CA GLY A 133 -4.26 -12.08 -1.05
C GLY A 133 -5.22 -11.86 0.11
N LEU A 134 -6.14 -12.81 0.30
CA LEU A 134 -7.05 -12.93 1.44
C LEU A 134 -6.33 -13.45 2.69
N THR A 135 -5.48 -14.48 2.56
CA THR A 135 -4.71 -14.98 3.71
C THR A 135 -3.68 -13.96 4.17
N THR A 136 -3.10 -13.22 3.24
CA THR A 136 -2.11 -12.16 3.49
C THR A 136 -2.73 -10.78 3.69
N LEU A 137 -4.06 -10.66 3.63
CA LEU A 137 -4.77 -9.39 3.78
C LEU A 137 -4.45 -8.72 5.13
N GLY A 138 -4.36 -9.49 6.21
CA GLY A 138 -3.98 -8.94 7.52
C GLY A 138 -2.59 -8.29 7.52
N ALA A 139 -1.60 -8.92 6.87
CA ALA A 139 -0.25 -8.37 6.76
C ALA A 139 -0.20 -7.12 5.88
N ASN A 140 -0.84 -7.18 4.72
CA ASN A 140 -0.93 -6.06 3.78
C ASN A 140 -1.70 -4.87 4.39
N ALA A 141 -2.80 -5.13 5.10
CA ALA A 141 -3.58 -4.09 5.76
C ALA A 141 -2.83 -3.49 6.95
N PHE A 142 -2.06 -4.28 7.69
CA PHE A 142 -1.22 -3.73 8.75
C PHE A 142 -0.17 -2.75 8.21
N SER A 143 0.54 -3.09 7.13
CA SER A 143 1.52 -2.16 6.56
C SER A 143 0.86 -0.94 5.91
N MET A 144 -0.18 -1.14 5.09
CA MET A 144 -0.71 -0.09 4.21
C MET A 144 -1.92 0.67 4.76
N ALA A 145 -2.76 0.02 5.57
CA ALA A 145 -3.96 0.65 6.13
C ALA A 145 -3.75 1.09 7.59
N VAL A 146 -2.71 0.62 8.27
CA VAL A 146 -2.38 1.01 9.66
C VAL A 146 -1.09 1.81 9.73
N VAL A 147 0.07 1.20 9.47
CA VAL A 147 1.36 1.87 9.68
C VAL A 147 1.55 3.06 8.74
N GLY A 148 1.31 2.88 7.45
CA GLY A 148 1.42 3.96 6.45
C GLY A 148 0.61 5.20 6.85
N PRO A 149 -0.72 5.09 7.09
CA PRO A 149 -1.55 6.22 7.49
C PRO A 149 -1.15 6.88 8.82
N ILE A 150 -0.74 6.10 9.82
CA ILE A 150 -0.26 6.65 11.10
C ILE A 150 1.00 7.50 10.87
N VAL A 151 1.96 6.98 10.12
CA VAL A 151 3.21 7.70 9.81
C VAL A 151 2.94 8.92 8.94
N ALA A 152 2.07 8.81 7.93
CA ALA A 152 1.64 9.94 7.10
C ALA A 152 1.10 11.08 7.95
N TYR A 153 0.14 10.77 8.83
CA TYR A 153 -0.55 11.77 9.63
C TYR A 153 0.38 12.42 10.65
N GLY A 154 1.20 11.62 11.34
CA GLY A 154 2.19 12.13 12.29
C GLY A 154 3.23 13.01 11.60
N LEU A 155 3.77 12.57 10.47
CA LEU A 155 4.78 13.31 9.73
C LEU A 155 4.21 14.59 9.10
N TYR A 156 2.98 14.55 8.59
CA TYR A 156 2.28 15.73 8.11
C TYR A 156 2.17 16.79 9.21
N GLY A 157 1.71 16.41 10.41
CA GLY A 157 1.59 17.31 11.56
C GLY A 157 2.94 17.89 11.98
N LEU A 158 3.96 17.04 12.15
CA LEU A 158 5.31 17.46 12.57
C LEU A 158 5.96 18.41 11.56
N VAL A 159 5.93 18.07 10.28
CA VAL A 159 6.54 18.91 9.23
C VAL A 159 5.79 20.23 9.10
N LEU A 160 4.46 20.22 9.21
CA LEU A 160 3.67 21.45 9.17
C LEU A 160 4.00 22.36 10.36
N GLN A 161 4.16 21.81 11.57
CA GLN A 161 4.54 22.56 12.77
C GLN A 161 5.95 23.17 12.66
N VAL A 162 6.92 22.41 12.13
CA VAL A 162 8.32 22.86 12.07
C VAL A 162 8.58 23.81 10.89
N SER A 163 8.05 23.49 9.71
CA SER A 163 8.36 24.22 8.47
C SER A 163 7.34 25.30 8.11
N GLY A 164 6.09 25.19 8.58
CA GLY A 164 4.96 26.00 8.14
C GLY A 164 4.53 25.75 6.68
N ARG A 165 5.18 24.84 5.96
CA ARG A 165 4.97 24.63 4.51
C ARG A 165 4.12 23.39 4.25
N GLN A 166 2.82 23.61 4.00
CA GLN A 166 1.86 22.53 3.72
C GLN A 166 2.26 21.64 2.55
N THR A 167 2.80 22.21 1.48
CA THR A 167 3.27 21.44 0.31
C THR A 167 4.38 20.45 0.67
N VAL A 168 5.34 20.88 1.51
CA VAL A 168 6.45 20.02 1.97
C VAL A 168 5.93 18.95 2.92
N ALA A 169 5.00 19.31 3.81
CA ALA A 169 4.36 18.37 4.72
C ALA A 169 3.61 17.27 3.96
N LEU A 170 2.84 17.61 2.93
CA LEU A 170 2.12 16.65 2.09
C LEU A 170 3.05 15.73 1.31
N PHE A 171 4.07 16.30 0.66
CA PHE A 171 5.05 15.54 -0.09
C PHE A 171 5.74 14.50 0.81
N LEU A 172 6.27 14.95 1.95
CA LEU A 172 6.98 14.07 2.88
C LEU A 172 6.03 13.05 3.52
N ALA A 173 4.82 13.44 3.91
CA ALA A 173 3.82 12.52 4.44
C ALA A 173 3.53 11.38 3.47
N ALA A 174 3.30 11.67 2.20
CA ALA A 174 3.04 10.64 1.19
C ALA A 174 4.27 9.81 0.86
N ALA A 175 5.42 10.43 0.59
CA ALA A 175 6.64 9.71 0.22
C ALA A 175 7.12 8.78 1.36
N VAL A 176 7.16 9.28 2.60
CA VAL A 176 7.61 8.48 3.74
C VAL A 176 6.57 7.43 4.14
N ALA A 177 5.27 7.74 4.06
CA ALA A 177 4.23 6.74 4.29
C ALA A 177 4.33 5.59 3.30
N ASN A 178 4.60 5.88 2.02
CA ASN A 178 4.82 4.84 1.04
C ASN A 178 6.07 4.02 1.39
N LEU A 179 7.21 4.67 1.64
CA LEU A 179 8.45 3.99 2.06
C LEU A 179 8.28 3.10 3.30
N ILE A 180 7.58 3.58 4.34
CA ILE A 180 7.41 2.79 5.56
C ILE A 180 6.55 1.54 5.33
N THR A 181 5.57 1.59 4.41
CA THR A 181 4.80 0.38 4.08
C THR A 181 5.73 -0.72 3.57
N TYR A 182 6.70 -0.38 2.71
CA TYR A 182 7.67 -1.34 2.20
C TYR A 182 8.65 -1.82 3.25
N VAL A 183 9.10 -0.93 4.14
CA VAL A 183 9.96 -1.32 5.27
C VAL A 183 9.23 -2.34 6.16
N VAL A 184 7.95 -2.10 6.46
CA VAL A 184 7.13 -3.05 7.23
C VAL A 184 6.95 -4.35 6.45
N THR A 185 6.61 -4.31 5.16
CA THR A 185 6.47 -5.51 4.33
C THR A 185 7.79 -6.31 4.26
N SER A 186 8.93 -5.65 4.08
CA SER A 186 10.25 -6.32 4.12
C SER A 186 10.52 -6.97 5.47
N LEU A 187 10.10 -6.35 6.58
CA LEU A 187 10.20 -6.93 7.91
C LEU A 187 9.26 -8.14 8.07
N GLN A 188 8.01 -8.04 7.60
CA GLN A 188 7.05 -9.15 7.60
C GLN A 188 7.62 -10.38 6.88
N LEU A 189 8.23 -10.17 5.71
CA LEU A 189 8.86 -11.23 4.94
C LEU A 189 10.14 -11.76 5.61
N ALA A 190 10.96 -10.88 6.18
CA ALA A 190 12.19 -11.29 6.88
C ALA A 190 11.92 -12.13 8.13
N LEU A 191 10.84 -11.82 8.85
CA LEU A 191 10.36 -12.59 9.99
C LEU A 191 9.81 -13.96 9.57
N ALA A 192 9.08 -14.01 8.45
CA ALA A 192 8.52 -15.25 7.91
C ALA A 192 9.59 -16.16 7.28
N PHE A 193 10.64 -15.57 6.71
CA PHE A 193 11.69 -16.29 5.98
C PHE A 193 13.10 -15.85 6.44
N PRO A 194 13.53 -16.21 7.66
CA PRO A 194 14.90 -15.93 8.10
C PRO A 194 15.93 -16.67 7.24
N ALA A 195 17.01 -15.98 6.86
CA ALA A 195 18.07 -16.59 6.07
C ALA A 195 18.86 -17.61 6.91
N PRO A 196 19.34 -18.72 6.31
CA PRO A 196 20.17 -19.69 7.03
C PRO A 196 21.42 -19.06 7.64
N GLU A 197 22.01 -18.09 6.93
CA GLU A 197 23.12 -17.28 7.39
C GLU A 197 22.66 -15.84 7.64
N GLY A 198 22.93 -15.34 8.85
CA GLY A 198 22.57 -13.97 9.27
C GLY A 198 21.10 -13.75 9.62
N GLY A 199 20.27 -14.79 9.59
CA GLY A 199 18.91 -14.78 10.15
C GLY A 199 17.99 -13.70 9.56
N ILE A 200 17.17 -13.11 10.43
CA ILE A 200 16.17 -12.09 10.07
C ILE A 200 16.82 -10.84 9.47
N LEU A 201 17.95 -10.39 10.02
CA LEU A 201 18.62 -9.17 9.55
C LEU A 201 19.10 -9.31 8.10
N SER A 202 19.70 -10.46 7.76
CA SER A 202 20.13 -10.79 6.41
C SER A 202 18.95 -10.82 5.42
N SER A 203 17.84 -11.46 5.80
CA SER A 203 16.61 -11.45 4.98
C SER A 203 16.02 -10.05 4.82
N PHE A 204 15.99 -9.25 5.90
CA PHE A 204 15.48 -7.89 5.85
C PHE A 204 16.27 -7.02 4.86
N ILE A 205 17.61 -7.04 4.95
CA ILE A 205 18.47 -6.28 4.04
C ILE A 205 18.22 -6.72 2.59
N LYS A 206 18.05 -8.02 2.33
CA LYS A 206 17.75 -8.54 0.99
C LYS A 206 16.41 -8.03 0.47
N PHE A 207 15.32 -8.21 1.23
CA PHE A 207 13.99 -7.77 0.81
C PHE A 207 13.92 -6.25 0.66
N ALA A 208 14.43 -5.50 1.63
CA ALA A 208 14.45 -4.04 1.59
C ALA A 208 15.30 -3.52 0.44
N GLY A 209 16.46 -4.13 0.17
CA GLY A 209 17.33 -3.76 -0.93
C GLY A 209 16.70 -4.00 -2.31
N ILE A 210 16.02 -5.14 -2.50
CA ILE A 210 15.31 -5.45 -3.75
C ILE A 210 14.17 -4.46 -3.98
N PHE A 211 13.38 -4.18 -2.93
CA PHE A 211 12.27 -3.24 -3.05
C PHE A 211 12.76 -1.79 -3.22
N ALA A 212 13.86 -1.38 -2.60
CA ALA A 212 14.35 0.00 -2.68
C ALA A 212 14.48 0.53 -4.12
N ILE A 213 14.90 -0.33 -5.07
CA ILE A 213 15.09 0.02 -6.48
C ILE A 213 13.79 0.52 -7.13
N THR A 214 12.66 -0.12 -6.86
CA THR A 214 11.37 0.24 -7.45
C THR A 214 10.57 1.19 -6.56
N GLN A 215 10.72 1.06 -5.25
CA GLN A 215 9.84 1.73 -4.30
C GLN A 215 10.31 3.14 -3.91
N ILE A 216 11.60 3.44 -3.95
CA ILE A 216 12.08 4.81 -3.75
C ILE A 216 11.59 5.74 -4.88
N PRO A 217 11.75 5.40 -6.18
CA PRO A 217 11.19 6.21 -7.26
C PRO A 217 9.68 6.36 -7.18
N LEU A 218 8.96 5.29 -6.80
CA LEU A 218 7.51 5.32 -6.65
C LEU A 218 7.08 6.24 -5.50
N ALA A 219 7.74 6.17 -4.34
CA ALA A 219 7.45 7.02 -3.20
C ALA A 219 7.63 8.51 -3.53
N ILE A 220 8.68 8.88 -4.25
CA ILE A 220 8.90 10.26 -4.71
C ILE A 220 7.79 10.68 -5.67
N SER A 221 7.46 9.82 -6.65
CA SER A 221 6.43 10.09 -7.64
C SER A 221 5.05 10.27 -6.99
N GLU A 222 4.72 9.45 -6.01
CA GLU A 222 3.46 9.54 -5.24
C GLU A 222 3.43 10.77 -4.34
N GLY A 223 4.57 11.18 -3.77
CA GLY A 223 4.69 12.44 -3.04
C GLY A 223 4.35 13.64 -3.93
N LEU A 224 4.91 13.68 -5.15
CA LEU A 224 4.61 14.74 -6.13
C LEU A 224 3.15 14.70 -6.58
N LEU A 225 2.62 13.51 -6.88
CA LEU A 225 1.22 13.33 -7.27
C LEU A 225 0.27 13.80 -6.16
N THR A 226 0.58 13.48 -4.90
CA THR A 226 -0.21 13.91 -3.75
C THR A 226 -0.29 15.43 -3.64
N VAL A 227 0.84 16.12 -3.82
CA VAL A 227 0.87 17.59 -3.85
C VAL A 227 0.02 18.14 -4.99
N LEU A 228 0.12 17.56 -6.19
CA LEU A 228 -0.66 17.99 -7.35
C LEU A 228 -2.15 17.82 -7.11
N VAL A 229 -2.58 16.64 -6.63
CA VAL A 229 -3.98 16.34 -6.32
C VAL A 229 -4.49 17.27 -5.21
N TRP A 230 -3.68 17.53 -4.19
CA TRP A 230 -4.06 18.46 -3.13
C TRP A 230 -4.32 19.87 -3.65
N ASN A 231 -3.41 20.41 -4.47
CA ASN A 231 -3.56 21.75 -5.05
C ASN A 231 -4.81 21.83 -5.96
N TRP A 232 -5.09 20.76 -6.71
CA TRP A 232 -6.32 20.66 -7.50
C TRP A 232 -7.57 20.67 -6.62
N LEU A 233 -7.61 19.88 -5.54
CA LEU A 233 -8.74 19.87 -4.58
C LEU A 233 -8.95 21.24 -3.94
N VAL A 234 -7.89 21.93 -3.53
CA VAL A 234 -7.97 23.28 -2.94
C VAL A 234 -8.49 24.31 -3.94
N THR A 235 -8.25 24.11 -5.23
CA THR A 235 -8.68 25.05 -6.28
C THR A 235 -10.14 24.82 -6.69
N TYR A 236 -10.58 23.56 -6.79
CA TYR A 236 -11.86 23.20 -7.41
C TYR A 236 -12.90 22.58 -6.47
N SER A 237 -12.52 22.20 -5.24
CA SER A 237 -13.39 21.44 -4.32
C SER A 237 -13.31 21.95 -2.87
N GLN A 238 -13.28 23.28 -2.70
CA GLN A 238 -13.14 23.91 -1.39
C GLN A 238 -14.30 23.58 -0.43
N GLU A 239 -15.53 23.56 -0.94
CA GLU A 239 -16.72 23.25 -0.14
C GLU A 239 -16.66 21.83 0.42
N GLN A 240 -16.27 20.85 -0.41
CA GLN A 240 -16.11 19.46 0.01
C GLN A 240 -14.94 19.29 0.98
N LEU A 241 -13.84 20.02 0.77
CA LEU A 241 -12.70 20.01 1.69
C LEU A 241 -13.07 20.55 3.09
N GLN A 242 -13.91 21.58 3.17
CA GLN A 242 -14.38 22.12 4.46
C GLN A 242 -15.23 21.10 5.21
N VAL A 243 -16.07 20.36 4.50
CA VAL A 243 -16.85 19.25 5.07
C VAL A 243 -15.93 18.11 5.53
N LEU A 244 -14.90 17.75 4.76
CA LEU A 244 -13.92 16.74 5.15
C LEU A 244 -13.05 17.16 6.35
N GLN A 245 -12.78 18.45 6.54
CA GLN A 245 -12.05 18.92 7.71
C GLN A 245 -12.81 18.67 9.03
N GLN A 246 -14.13 18.51 8.98
CA GLN A 246 -14.95 18.15 10.15
C GLN A 246 -14.69 16.71 10.64
N ILE A 247 -14.11 15.86 9.79
CA ILE A 247 -13.69 14.49 10.12
C ILE A 247 -12.49 14.49 11.08
N LYS A 248 -11.66 15.53 11.04
CA LYS A 248 -10.52 15.63 11.95
C LYS A 248 -11.04 15.94 13.35
N PRO A 249 -10.65 15.16 14.38
CA PRO A 249 -10.96 15.55 15.74
C PRO A 249 -10.42 16.97 15.96
N LYS A 250 -11.23 17.84 16.58
CA LYS A 250 -10.72 19.10 17.14
C LYS A 250 -9.49 18.74 17.96
N SER A 251 -8.33 19.29 17.59
CA SER A 251 -7.05 19.05 18.23
C SER A 251 -7.22 18.97 19.75
N LEU A 252 -6.65 17.93 20.35
CA LEU A 252 -6.32 17.92 21.78
C LEU A 252 -5.47 19.16 22.12
#